data_AF-A0A9D1KAV9-F1
#
_entry.id   AF-A0A9D1KAV9-F1
#
_cell.length_a   1.000
_cell.length_b   1.000
_cell.length_c   1.000
_cell.angle_alpha   90.00
_cell.angle_beta   90.00
_cell.angle_gamma   90.00
#
_symmetry.space_group_name_H-M   'P 1'
#
loop_
_entity.id
_entity.type
_entity.pdbx_description
1 polymer ?
#
loop_
_entity_poly.entity_id
_entity_poly.type
_entity_poly.pdbx_seq_one_letter_code
_entity_poly.pdbx_strand_id
1 'polypeptide(L)'
;MLEEVILFILTFLLIFIIYELFLVRKAKKDKRRKRPVEVNYLIGKFNIDLDKINYKRLLNIISAVSSFDISLVVTIVSLFENFLLQLLVGFVLIMLLIIVSYDIVGRIYKKKGCCKNGKN
;
A
#
# COMPACT_ATOMS: atom_id res chain seq x y z
N MET A 1 -12.21 22.28 6.13
CA MET A 1 -12.18 21.65 4.78
C MET A 1 -10.85 21.83 4.03
N LEU A 2 -10.27 23.03 3.93
CA LEU A 2 -9.00 23.22 3.20
C LEU A 2 -7.79 22.65 3.96
N GLU A 3 -7.77 22.79 5.28
CA GLU A 3 -6.67 22.34 6.14
C GLU A 3 -6.49 20.81 6.09
N GLU A 4 -7.60 20.08 6.06
CA GLU A 4 -7.70 18.63 6.02
C GLU A 4 -7.26 18.09 4.64
N VAL A 5 -7.59 18.82 3.57
CA VAL A 5 -7.10 18.53 2.21
C VAL A 5 -5.60 18.78 2.13
N ILE A 6 -5.10 19.88 2.71
CA ILE A 6 -3.66 20.16 2.77
C ILE A 6 -2.95 19.07 3.60
N LEU A 7 -3.49 18.72 4.76
CA LEU A 7 -2.97 17.66 5.63
C LEU A 7 -2.91 16.33 4.88
N PHE A 8 -3.97 15.97 4.16
CA PHE A 8 -4.02 14.77 3.32
C PHE A 8 -2.91 14.78 2.27
N ILE A 9 -2.80 15.86 1.48
CA ILE A 9 -1.82 15.97 0.39
C ILE A 9 -0.39 15.94 0.93
N LEU A 10 -0.10 16.70 1.99
CA LEU A 10 1.22 16.72 2.61
C LEU A 10 1.60 15.37 3.19
N THR A 11 0.67 14.72 3.91
CA THR A 11 0.90 13.38 4.48
C THR A 11 1.11 12.37 3.37
N PHE A 12 0.29 12.39 2.32
CA PHE A 12 0.42 11.51 1.17
C PHE A 12 1.81 11.67 0.52
N LEU A 13 2.20 12.90 0.19
CA LEU A 13 3.48 13.16 -0.47
C LEU A 13 4.68 12.77 0.40
N LEU A 14 4.66 13.14 1.68
CA LEU A 14 5.74 12.83 2.62
C LEU A 14 5.91 11.32 2.77
N ILE A 15 4.83 10.60 3.02
CA ILE A 15 4.86 9.15 3.21
C ILE A 15 5.23 8.45 1.89
N PHE A 16 4.72 8.93 0.75
CA PHE A 16 5.06 8.38 -0.57
C PHE A 16 6.55 8.49 -0.88
N ILE A 17 7.15 9.66 -0.63
CA ILE A 17 8.58 9.86 -0.81
C ILE A 17 9.38 8.92 0.09
N ILE A 18 9.00 8.78 1.36
CA ILE A 18 9.66 7.83 2.28
C ILE A 18 9.57 6.40 1.72
N TYR A 19 8.39 5.93 1.34
CA TYR A 19 8.25 4.58 0.77
C TYR A 19 9.06 4.40 -0.52
N GLU A 20 9.07 5.39 -1.41
CA GLU A 20 9.85 5.32 -2.64
C GLU A 20 11.36 5.24 -2.37
N LEU A 21 11.87 6.06 -1.44
CA LEU A 21 13.28 6.04 -1.03
C LEU A 21 13.66 4.71 -0.37
N PHE A 22 12.81 4.17 0.51
CA PHE A 22 13.15 2.98 1.30
C PHE A 22 12.85 1.66 0.59
N LEU A 23 11.74 1.54 -0.14
CA LEU A 23 11.37 0.32 -0.85
C LEU A 23 11.96 0.29 -2.27
N VAL A 24 11.66 1.31 -3.08
CA VAL A 24 11.93 1.28 -4.52
C VAL A 24 13.42 1.46 -4.81
N ARG A 25 14.08 2.44 -4.18
CA ARG A 25 15.53 2.64 -4.39
C ARG A 25 16.37 1.51 -3.81
N LYS A 26 15.96 0.89 -2.69
CA LYS A 26 16.71 -0.25 -2.11
C LYS A 26 16.49 -1.55 -2.89
N ALA A 27 15.31 -1.78 -3.47
CA ALA A 27 15.05 -2.94 -4.32
C ALA A 27 15.96 -3.02 -5.56
N LYS A 28 16.45 -1.88 -6.06
CA LYS A 28 17.41 -1.82 -7.17
C LYS A 28 18.77 -2.45 -6.85
N LYS A 29 19.16 -2.51 -5.58
CA LYS A 29 20.53 -2.89 -5.17
C LYS A 29 20.68 -4.37 -4.81
N ASP A 30 19.61 -5.12 -4.57
CA ASP A 30 19.72 -6.48 -4.05
C ASP A 30 18.53 -7.39 -4.43
N LYS A 31 18.79 -8.41 -5.26
CA LYS A 31 17.80 -9.43 -5.67
C LYS A 31 17.50 -10.46 -4.56
N ARG A 32 18.31 -10.55 -3.48
CA ARG A 32 18.13 -11.53 -2.39
C ARG A 32 17.38 -10.98 -1.18
N ARG A 33 16.92 -9.73 -1.23
CA ARG A 33 16.33 -9.05 -0.07
C ARG A 33 14.92 -9.53 0.24
N LYS A 34 14.59 -9.61 1.54
CA LYS A 34 13.23 -9.88 2.03
C LYS A 34 12.25 -8.90 1.39
N ARG A 35 11.18 -9.45 0.81
CA ARG A 35 10.10 -8.70 0.16
C ARG A 35 9.26 -7.97 1.23
N PRO A 36 8.68 -6.80 0.90
CA PRO A 36 7.68 -6.16 1.75
C PRO A 36 6.53 -7.12 2.06
N VAL A 37 5.92 -6.95 3.23
CA VAL A 37 4.82 -7.82 3.70
C VAL A 37 3.64 -7.74 2.73
N GLU A 38 3.41 -6.56 2.15
CA GLU A 38 2.36 -6.25 1.19
C GLU A 38 2.56 -7.02 -0.13
N VAL A 39 3.82 -7.17 -0.57
CA VAL A 39 4.15 -8.02 -1.72
C VAL A 39 3.83 -9.48 -1.39
N ASN A 40 4.21 -9.95 -0.20
CA ASN A 40 3.94 -11.33 0.21
C ASN A 40 2.44 -11.60 0.33
N TYR A 41 1.66 -10.64 0.84
CA TYR A 41 0.20 -10.72 0.89
C TYR A 41 -0.40 -10.88 -0.52
N LEU A 42 0.03 -10.06 -1.47
CA LEU A 42 -0.44 -10.15 -2.85
C LEU A 42 -0.08 -11.49 -3.52
N ILE A 43 1.12 -12.02 -3.26
CA ILE A 43 1.54 -13.33 -3.77
C ILE A 43 0.70 -14.43 -3.15
N GLY A 44 0.54 -14.43 -1.82
CA GLY A 44 -0.19 -15.47 -1.10
C GLY A 44 -1.68 -15.51 -1.47
N LYS A 45 -2.32 -14.34 -1.60
CA LYS A 45 -3.76 -14.25 -1.89
C LYS A 45 -4.10 -14.40 -3.37
N PHE A 46 -3.28 -13.84 -4.27
CA PHE A 46 -3.60 -13.76 -5.70
C PHE A 46 -2.68 -14.60 -6.60
N ASN A 47 -1.69 -15.32 -6.05
CA ASN A 47 -0.71 -16.09 -6.81
C ASN A 47 -0.03 -15.26 -7.91
N ILE A 48 0.32 -14.00 -7.60
CA ILE A 48 0.99 -13.11 -8.55
C ILE A 48 2.36 -13.69 -8.92
N ASP A 49 2.60 -13.80 -10.22
CA ASP A 49 3.87 -14.22 -10.79
C ASP A 49 4.83 -13.03 -10.88
N LEU A 50 5.77 -12.93 -9.94
CA LEU A 50 6.74 -11.82 -9.92
C LEU A 50 7.63 -11.79 -11.17
N ASP A 51 7.82 -12.91 -11.86
CA ASP A 51 8.66 -12.99 -13.06
C ASP A 51 7.97 -12.37 -14.28
N LYS A 52 6.64 -12.31 -14.28
CA LYS A 52 5.83 -11.71 -15.34
C LYS A 52 5.56 -10.21 -15.14
N ILE A 53 5.96 -9.66 -14.00
CA ILE A 53 5.68 -8.27 -13.66
C ILE A 53 6.96 -7.46 -13.45
N ASN A 54 6.89 -6.19 -13.80
CA ASN A 54 7.94 -5.25 -13.41
C ASN A 54 7.87 -5.01 -11.89
N TYR A 55 8.78 -5.64 -11.14
CA TYR A 55 8.83 -5.55 -9.68
C TYR A 55 8.95 -4.10 -9.19
N LYS A 56 9.71 -3.25 -9.90
CA LYS A 56 9.80 -1.82 -9.56
C LYS A 56 8.43 -1.14 -9.67
N ARG A 57 7.69 -1.42 -10.73
CA ARG A 57 6.33 -0.88 -10.92
C ARG A 57 5.37 -1.36 -9.83
N LEU A 58 5.47 -2.63 -9.43
CA LEU A 58 4.70 -3.16 -8.30
C LEU A 58 5.02 -2.40 -7.01
N LEU A 59 6.30 -2.22 -6.69
CA LEU A 59 6.70 -1.48 -5.49
C LEU A 59 6.23 -0.03 -5.50
N ASN A 60 6.24 0.64 -6.65
CA ASN A 60 5.69 1.99 -6.78
C ASN A 60 4.17 2.01 -6.50
N ILE A 61 3.42 1.02 -7.02
CA ILE A 61 1.98 0.92 -6.77
C ILE A 61 1.70 0.66 -5.29
N ILE A 62 2.44 -0.26 -4.67
CA ILE A 62 2.35 -0.54 -3.23
C ILE A 62 2.66 0.71 -2.42
N SER A 63 3.72 1.44 -2.77
CA SER A 63 4.07 2.70 -2.10
C SER A 63 2.96 3.75 -2.23
N ALA A 64 2.36 3.89 -3.41
CA ALA A 64 1.25 4.82 -3.63
C ALA A 64 0.00 4.43 -2.81
N VAL A 65 -0.35 3.14 -2.81
CA VAL A 65 -1.51 2.63 -2.08
C VAL A 65 -1.32 2.75 -0.57
N SER A 66 -0.19 2.31 -0.02
CA SER A 66 0.08 2.45 1.42
C SER A 66 0.11 3.92 1.86
N SER A 67 0.66 4.82 1.04
CA SER A 67 0.69 6.25 1.37
C SER A 67 -0.70 6.88 1.34
N PHE A 68 -1.55 6.44 0.41
CA PHE A 68 -2.96 6.83 0.35
C PHE A 68 -3.75 6.32 1.56
N ASP A 69 -3.59 5.04 1.92
CA ASP A 69 -4.26 4.45 3.07
C ASP A 69 -3.88 5.21 4.36
N ILE A 70 -2.58 5.49 4.55
CA ILE A 70 -2.09 6.24 5.71
C ILE A 70 -2.61 7.69 5.71
N SER A 71 -2.54 8.41 4.59
CA SER A 71 -3.00 9.80 4.54
C SER A 71 -4.50 9.90 4.79
N LEU A 72 -5.28 8.95 4.27
CA LEU A 72 -6.73 8.89 4.51
C LEU A 72 -7.04 8.64 5.99
N VAL A 73 -6.33 7.70 6.63
CA VAL A 73 -6.49 7.43 8.06
C VAL A 73 -6.14 8.65 8.88
N VAL A 74 -4.99 9.30 8.64
CA VAL A 74 -4.55 10.50 9.35
C VAL A 74 -5.58 11.61 9.25
N THR A 75 -6.10 11.87 8.05
CA THR A 75 -7.13 12.89 7.84
C THR A 75 -8.40 12.54 8.61
N ILE A 76 -8.87 11.29 8.59
CA ILE A 76 -10.10 10.90 9.30
C ILE A 76 -9.92 10.96 10.82
N VAL A 77 -8.79 10.47 11.35
CA VAL A 77 -8.56 10.52 12.80
C VAL A 77 -8.37 11.96 13.29
N SER A 78 -7.84 12.86 12.46
CA SER A 78 -7.71 14.28 12.83
C SER A 78 -9.04 15.01 13.06
N LEU A 79 -10.16 14.44 12.64
CA LEU A 79 -11.50 14.98 12.90
C LEU A 79 -11.98 14.75 14.33
N PHE A 80 -11.31 13.88 15.10
CA PHE A 80 -11.67 13.57 16.47
C PHE A 80 -10.71 14.24 17.44
N GLU A 81 -11.22 14.85 18.51
CA GLU A 81 -10.38 15.52 19.51
C GLU A 81 -9.80 14.54 20.54
N ASN A 82 -10.48 13.42 20.79
CA ASN A 82 -10.09 12.46 21.81
C ASN A 82 -9.04 11.46 21.28
N PHE A 83 -7.84 11.51 21.85
CA PHE A 83 -6.72 10.64 21.49
C PHE A 83 -7.05 9.13 21.54
N LEU A 84 -7.79 8.66 22.55
CA LEU A 84 -8.17 7.24 22.64
C LEU A 84 -9.08 6.84 21.47
N LEU A 85 -9.96 7.75 21.07
CA LEU A 85 -10.89 7.52 19.96
C LEU A 85 -10.18 7.59 18.61
N GLN A 86 -9.23 8.52 18.44
CA GLN A 86 -8.33 8.54 17.28
C GLN A 86 -7.60 7.21 17.10
N LEU A 87 -7.08 6.64 18.19
CA LEU A 87 -6.34 5.37 18.16
C LEU A 87 -7.24 4.20 17.77
N LEU A 88 -8.44 4.10 18.36
CA LEU A 88 -9.43 3.06 18.04
C LEU A 88 -9.89 3.16 16.58
N VAL A 89 -10.31 4.35 16.14
CA VAL A 89 -10.78 4.57 14.77
C VAL A 89 -9.65 4.32 13.78
N GLY A 90 -8.45 4.82 14.05
CA GLY A 90 -7.29 4.64 13.18
C GLY A 90 -6.94 3.16 12.99
N PHE A 91 -6.96 2.37 14.07
CA PHE A 91 -6.67 0.94 14.01
C PHE A 91 -7.70 0.14 13.20
N VAL A 92 -8.99 0.39 13.41
CA VAL A 92 -10.06 -0.27 12.66
C VAL A 92 -9.99 0.13 11.18
N LEU A 93 -9.83 1.42 10.93
CA LEU A 93 -9.86 1.99 9.58
C LEU A 93 -8.67 1.54 8.73
N ILE A 94 -7.45 1.53 9.29
CA ILE A 94 -6.26 1.08 8.55
C ILE A 94 -6.39 -0.39 8.14
N MET A 95 -6.93 -1.26 9.01
CA MET A 95 -7.13 -2.67 8.67
C MET A 95 -8.14 -2.86 7.54
N LEU A 96 -9.27 -2.13 7.60
CA LEU A 96 -10.27 -2.16 6.54
C LEU A 96 -9.70 -1.68 5.21
N LEU A 97 -8.95 -0.57 5.22
CA LEU A 97 -8.34 -0.01 4.01
C LEU A 97 -7.31 -0.95 3.41
N ILE A 98 -6.41 -1.53 4.20
CA ILE A 98 -5.42 -2.49 3.68
C ILE A 98 -6.13 -3.67 3.00
N ILE A 99 -7.20 -4.21 3.60
CA ILE A 99 -7.94 -5.34 3.00
C ILE A 99 -8.51 -4.92 1.64
N VAL A 100 -9.21 -3.78 1.58
CA VAL A 100 -9.89 -3.31 0.36
C VAL A 100 -8.88 -2.90 -0.71
N SER A 101 -7.94 -2.04 -0.36
CA SER A 101 -6.94 -1.47 -1.26
C SER A 101 -6.09 -2.56 -1.92
N TYR A 102 -5.58 -3.53 -1.14
CA TYR A 102 -4.79 -4.62 -1.71
C TYR A 102 -5.62 -5.68 -2.43
N ASP A 103 -6.92 -5.81 -2.13
CA ASP A 103 -7.81 -6.64 -2.94
C ASP A 103 -7.99 -6.04 -4.35
N ILE A 104 -8.15 -4.72 -4.44
CA ILE A 104 -8.23 -3.99 -5.71
C ILE A 104 -6.93 -4.17 -6.51
N VAL A 105 -5.77 -3.96 -5.87
CA VAL A 105 -4.45 -4.16 -6.52
C VAL A 105 -4.34 -5.58 -7.06
N GLY A 106 -4.64 -6.60 -6.24
CA GLY A 106 -4.59 -7.99 -6.65
C GLY A 106 -5.50 -8.32 -7.83
N ARG A 107 -6.74 -7.81 -7.84
CA ARG A 107 -7.68 -7.99 -8.96
C ARG A 107 -7.18 -7.33 -10.24
N ILE A 108 -6.56 -6.15 -10.17
CA ILE A 108 -5.98 -5.48 -11.34
C ILE A 108 -4.87 -6.34 -11.96
N TYR A 109 -3.99 -6.90 -11.13
CA TYR A 109 -2.91 -7.78 -11.62
C TYR A 109 -3.44 -9.11 -12.14
N LYS A 110 -4.51 -9.65 -11.54
CA LYS A 110 -5.19 -10.84 -12.05
C LYS A 110 -5.79 -10.61 -13.43
N LYS A 111 -6.49 -9.50 -13.64
CA LYS A 111 -7.06 -9.11 -14.95
C LYS A 111 -5.98 -8.92 -16.02
N LYS A 112 -4.77 -8.52 -15.64
CA LYS A 112 -3.62 -8.37 -16.55
C LYS A 112 -2.94 -9.70 -16.92
N GLY A 113 -3.43 -10.84 -16.42
CA GLY A 113 -2.82 -12.15 -16.70
C GLY A 113 -1.48 -12.37 -16.00
N CYS A 114 -1.18 -11.56 -14.97
CA CYS A 114 0.06 -11.63 -14.21
C CYS A 114 0.04 -12.69 -13.09
N CYS A 115 -1.07 -13.42 -12.93
CA CYS A 115 -1.15 -14.54 -12.00
C CYS A 115 -0.50 -15.77 -12.63
N LYS A 116 0.07 -16.65 -11.80
CA LYS A 116 0.40 -17.99 -12.23
C LYS A 116 -0.91 -18.67 -12.61
N ASN A 117 -1.09 -19.04 -13.88
CA ASN A 117 -2.10 -20.02 -14.24
C ASN A 117 -1.73 -21.27 -13.48
N GLY A 118 -2.57 -21.70 -12.54
CA GLY A 118 -2.52 -23.07 -12.08
C GLY A 118 -2.67 -23.94 -13.32
N LYS A 119 -1.58 -24.60 -13.75
CA LYS A 119 -1.72 -25.99 -14.12
C LYS A 119 -1.99 -26.70 -12.80
N ASN A 120 -3.26 -27.05 -12.59
CA ASN A 120 -3.76 -28.30 -12.04
C ASN A 120 -5.27 -28.20 -11.97
#